data_AF-A0A7K4IPU3-F1
#
_entry.id   AF-A0A7K4IPU3-F1
#
_cell.length_a   1.000
_cell.length_b   1.000
_cell.length_c   1.000
_cell.angle_alpha   90.00
_cell.angle_beta   90.00
_cell.angle_gamma   90.00
#
_symmetry.space_group_name_H-M   'P 1'
#
loop_
_entity.id
_entity.type
_entity.pdbx_description
1 polymer ?
#
loop_
_entity_poly.entity_id
_entity_poly.type
_entity_poly.pdbx_seq_one_letter_code
_entity_poly.pdbx_strand_id
1 'polypeptide(L)'
;MSEVQGKEIPIPLVNYVELIRNHKSPYYDVVYHLLKDMEMHYKTTGEKSEVVYTINPRMLQEEIEKKISDERLTTVNICRSILALLHASKLSEEKDYYVTTTSGGRRNYHIRVNDRTLNLMTRLV
;
A
#
# COMPACT_ATOMS: atom_id res chain seq x y z
N MET A 1 1.60 -29.01 15.92
CA MET A 1 1.45 -27.55 16.06
C MET A 1 2.11 -26.94 14.85
N SER A 2 1.32 -26.37 13.93
CA SER A 2 1.84 -25.86 12.66
C SER A 2 2.63 -24.57 12.92
N GLU A 3 3.95 -24.65 12.75
CA GLU A 3 4.83 -23.49 12.71
C GLU A 3 4.38 -22.59 11.55
N VAL A 4 3.74 -21.48 11.92
CA VAL A 4 3.22 -20.49 10.99
C VAL A 4 4.38 -19.97 10.14
N GLN A 5 4.18 -19.98 8.81
CA GLN A 5 5.03 -19.39 7.77
C GLN A 5 5.20 -17.86 7.94
N GLY A 6 5.79 -17.41 9.04
CA GLY A 6 5.94 -15.99 9.41
C GLY A 6 7.21 -15.31 8.87
N LYS A 7 7.94 -15.94 7.94
CA LYS A 7 9.26 -15.45 7.48
C LYS A 7 9.23 -14.41 6.35
N GLU A 8 8.08 -14.08 5.75
CA GLU A 8 8.03 -13.18 4.57
C GLU A 8 7.74 -11.70 4.89
N ILE A 9 7.13 -11.38 6.03
CA ILE A 9 6.73 -10.01 6.38
C ILE A 9 7.63 -9.50 7.51
N PRO A 10 8.37 -8.39 7.32
CA PRO A 10 9.16 -7.78 8.38
C PRO A 10 8.33 -7.56 9.65
N ILE A 11 8.89 -7.91 10.82
CA ILE A 11 8.20 -7.87 12.13
C ILE A 11 7.44 -6.54 12.35
N PRO A 12 7.99 -5.35 12.06
CA PRO A 12 7.27 -4.10 12.26
C PRO A 12 5.98 -3.97 11.43
N LEU A 13 5.88 -4.68 10.31
CA LEU A 13 4.74 -4.61 9.38
C LEU A 13 3.62 -5.60 9.75
N VAL A 14 3.93 -6.69 10.46
CA VAL A 14 2.91 -7.68 10.88
C VAL A 14 1.78 -7.00 11.66
N ASN A 15 2.11 -6.08 12.55
CA ASN A 15 1.10 -5.30 13.29
C ASN A 15 0.23 -4.44 12.36
N TYR A 16 0.81 -3.84 11.33
CA TYR A 16 0.05 -3.02 10.37
C TYR A 16 -0.88 -3.88 9.52
N VAL A 17 -0.44 -5.08 9.12
CA VAL A 17 -1.28 -6.06 8.43
C VAL A 17 -2.52 -6.41 9.27
N GLU A 18 -2.33 -6.68 10.55
CA GLU A 18 -3.44 -6.95 11.47
C GLU A 18 -4.36 -5.73 11.65
N LEU A 19 -3.80 -4.53 11.77
CA LEU A 19 -4.60 -3.30 11.86
C LEU A 19 -5.45 -3.08 10.60
N ILE A 20 -4.89 -3.33 9.42
CA ILE A 20 -5.60 -3.22 8.13
C ILE A 20 -6.72 -4.26 8.05
N ARG A 21 -6.42 -5.55 8.29
CA ARG A 21 -7.42 -6.64 8.25
C ARG A 21 -8.57 -6.45 9.22
N ASN A 22 -8.27 -5.89 10.39
CA ASN A 22 -9.27 -5.59 11.42
C ASN A 22 -9.93 -4.20 11.21
N HIS A 23 -9.79 -3.62 10.02
CA HIS A 23 -10.44 -2.38 9.60
C HIS A 23 -10.16 -1.20 10.55
N LYS A 24 -8.95 -1.13 11.13
CA LYS A 24 -8.59 -0.10 12.10
C LYS A 24 -8.17 1.17 11.38
N SER A 25 -8.88 2.26 11.66
CA SER A 25 -8.50 3.61 11.25
C SER A 25 -7.23 4.09 11.98
N PRO A 26 -6.33 4.85 11.32
CA PRO A 26 -6.41 5.29 9.92
C PRO A 26 -5.80 4.31 8.91
N TYR A 27 -5.26 3.18 9.36
CA TYR A 27 -4.45 2.27 8.53
C TYR A 27 -5.26 1.63 7.40
N TYR A 28 -6.47 1.17 7.72
CA TYR A 28 -7.41 0.66 6.71
C TYR A 28 -7.79 1.74 5.71
N ASP A 29 -8.09 2.96 6.17
CA ASP A 29 -8.52 4.07 5.31
C ASP A 29 -7.45 4.44 4.27
N VAL A 30 -6.18 4.41 4.68
CA VAL A 30 -5.03 4.63 3.78
C VAL A 30 -5.01 3.60 2.66
N VAL A 31 -5.10 2.32 3.01
CA VAL A 31 -5.04 1.23 2.03
C VAL A 31 -6.28 1.23 1.13
N TYR A 32 -7.46 1.46 1.70
CA TYR A 32 -8.72 1.50 0.96
C TYR A 32 -8.75 2.65 -0.06
N HIS A 33 -8.32 3.85 0.35
CA HIS A 33 -8.22 5.00 -0.56
C HIS A 33 -7.23 4.71 -1.69
N LEU A 34 -6.05 4.15 -1.36
CA LEU A 34 -5.04 3.77 -2.35
C LEU A 34 -5.56 2.77 -3.38
N LEU A 35 -6.25 1.72 -2.95
CA LEU A 35 -6.74 0.69 -3.86
C LEU A 35 -7.82 1.24 -4.81
N LYS A 36 -8.71 2.09 -4.30
CA LYS A 36 -9.71 2.75 -5.13
C LYS A 36 -9.09 3.67 -6.17
N ASP A 37 -8.12 4.49 -5.76
CA ASP A 37 -7.45 5.41 -6.67
C ASP A 37 -6.65 4.66 -7.73
N MET A 38 -5.96 3.59 -7.34
CA MET A 38 -5.22 2.73 -8.24
C MET A 38 -6.12 1.99 -9.24
N GLU A 39 -7.25 1.46 -8.79
CA GLU A 39 -8.25 0.82 -9.65
C GLU A 39 -8.82 1.82 -10.68
N MET A 40 -9.13 3.05 -10.23
CA MET A 40 -9.60 4.11 -11.12
C MET A 40 -8.53 4.51 -12.14
N HIS A 41 -7.28 4.65 -11.71
CA HIS A 41 -6.16 4.92 -12.60
C HIS A 41 -6.00 3.81 -13.65
N TYR A 42 -6.08 2.55 -13.25
CA TYR A 42 -5.99 1.42 -14.16
C TYR A 42 -7.10 1.43 -15.22
N LYS A 43 -8.35 1.61 -14.79
CA LYS A 43 -9.50 1.70 -15.71
C LYS A 43 -9.38 2.87 -16.70
N THR A 44 -8.98 4.04 -16.23
CA THR A 44 -8.89 5.26 -17.08
C THR A 44 -7.78 5.17 -18.13
N THR A 45 -6.75 4.36 -17.89
CA THR A 45 -5.70 4.08 -18.90
C THR A 45 -6.11 3.05 -19.95
N GLY A 46 -7.35 2.53 -19.89
CA GLY A 46 -7.89 1.55 -20.81
C GLY A 46 -7.47 0.11 -20.51
N GLU A 47 -7.19 -0.20 -19.23
CA GLU A 47 -6.82 -1.56 -18.77
C GLU A 47 -5.68 -2.15 -19.60
N LYS A 48 -4.66 -1.32 -19.89
CA LYS A 48 -3.44 -1.79 -20.56
C LYS A 48 -2.85 -2.97 -19.78
N SER A 49 -2.07 -3.81 -20.45
CA SER A 49 -1.48 -5.00 -19.84
C SER A 49 -0.72 -4.70 -18.53
N GLU A 50 -0.16 -3.50 -18.40
CA GLU A 50 0.49 -3.01 -17.18
C GLU A 50 0.58 -1.48 -17.18
N VAL A 51 0.41 -0.86 -16.00
CA VAL A 51 0.58 0.59 -15.77
C VAL A 51 1.35 0.84 -14.48
N VAL A 52 2.27 1.80 -14.48
CA VAL A 52 2.98 2.19 -13.24
C VAL A 52 2.19 3.26 -12.50
N TYR A 53 1.74 2.93 -11.30
CA TYR A 53 1.10 3.86 -10.36
C TYR A 53 2.09 4.28 -9.28
N THR A 54 2.22 5.58 -9.03
CA THR A 54 3.20 6.14 -8.09
C THR A 54 2.52 6.68 -6.84
N ILE A 55 2.94 6.21 -5.68
CA ILE A 55 2.49 6.68 -4.37
C ILE A 55 3.57 7.59 -3.77
N ASN A 56 3.19 8.85 -3.54
CA ASN A 56 3.94 9.77 -2.69
C ASN A 56 3.28 9.82 -1.31
N PRO A 57 3.92 9.29 -0.24
CA PRO A 57 3.32 9.20 1.09
C PRO A 57 2.87 10.54 1.68
N ARG A 58 3.52 11.66 1.32
CA ARG A 58 3.14 12.98 1.81
C ARG A 58 1.88 13.49 1.12
N MET A 59 1.79 13.35 -0.20
CA MET A 59 0.58 13.72 -0.93
C MET A 59 -0.60 12.88 -0.47
N LEU A 60 -0.38 11.57 -0.29
CA LEU A 60 -1.39 10.66 0.25
C LEU A 60 -1.86 11.05 1.65
N GLN A 61 -0.94 11.50 2.52
CA GLN A 61 -1.28 12.04 3.83
C GLN A 61 -2.23 13.23 3.69
N GLU A 62 -1.84 14.24 2.91
CA GLU A 62 -2.60 15.46 2.70
C GLU A 62 -3.99 15.18 2.08
N GLU A 63 -4.11 14.14 1.25
CA GLU A 63 -5.38 13.70 0.67
C GLU A 63 -6.31 13.05 1.68
N ILE A 64 -5.78 12.19 2.56
CA ILE A 64 -6.58 11.47 3.56
C ILE A 64 -6.94 12.38 4.73
N GLU A 65 -6.06 13.30 5.13
CA GLU A 65 -6.31 14.29 6.18
C GLU A 65 -7.54 15.17 5.88
N LYS A 66 -7.85 15.39 4.60
CA LYS A 66 -9.07 16.09 4.17
C LYS A 66 -10.36 15.32 4.45
N LYS A 67 -10.26 14.00 4.65
CA LYS A 67 -11.40 13.09 4.87
C LYS A 67 -11.48 12.62 6.32
N ILE A 68 -10.33 12.40 6.95
CA ILE A 68 -10.20 11.83 8.29
C ILE A 68 -9.13 12.62 9.04
N SER A 69 -9.52 13.23 10.16
CA SER A 69 -8.59 13.88 11.08
C SER A 69 -8.19 12.87 12.17
N ASP A 70 -6.97 12.34 12.08
CA ASP A 70 -6.41 11.39 13.05
C ASP A 70 -4.91 11.65 13.26
N GLU A 71 -4.48 11.83 14.51
CA GLU A 71 -3.08 12.11 14.86
C GLU A 71 -2.10 11.00 14.44
N ARG A 72 -2.62 9.77 14.25
CA ARG A 72 -1.82 8.62 13.82
C ARG A 72 -1.58 8.64 12.32
N LEU A 73 -2.19 9.54 11.54
CA LEU A 73 -1.99 9.69 10.10
C LEU A 73 -0.67 10.40 9.79
N THR A 74 0.44 9.82 10.23
CA THR A 74 1.78 10.32 9.97
C THR A 74 2.35 9.72 8.69
N THR A 75 3.27 10.43 8.03
CA THR A 75 3.99 9.89 6.85
C THR A 75 4.64 8.52 7.12
N VAL A 76 5.13 8.30 8.35
CA VAL A 76 5.73 7.03 8.78
C VAL A 76 4.69 5.91 8.82
N ASN A 77 3.52 6.17 9.41
CA ASN A 77 2.45 5.17 9.46
C ASN A 77 1.88 4.89 8.07
N ILE A 78 1.80 5.90 7.20
CA ILE A 78 1.42 5.71 5.80
C ILE A 78 2.43 4.83 5.07
N CYS A 79 3.72 5.10 5.20
CA CYS A 79 4.76 4.25 4.60
C CYS A 79 4.65 2.79 5.08
N ARG A 80 4.38 2.58 6.37
CA ARG A 80 4.21 1.24 6.94
C ARG A 80 2.91 0.57 6.47
N SER A 81 1.81 1.30 6.32
CA SER A 81 0.57 0.78 5.74
C SER A 81 0.75 0.36 4.28
N ILE A 82 1.47 1.16 3.48
CA ILE A 82 1.81 0.82 2.09
C ILE A 82 2.66 -0.46 2.07
N LEU A 83 3.75 -0.52 2.83
CA LEU A 83 4.59 -1.71 2.87
C LEU A 83 3.84 -2.95 3.39
N ALA A 84 2.98 -2.79 4.40
CA ALA A 84 2.14 -3.87 4.90
C ALA A 84 1.20 -4.40 3.81
N LEU A 85 0.58 -3.51 3.02
CA LEU A 85 -0.21 -3.89 1.85
C LEU A 85 0.63 -4.70 0.85
N LEU A 86 1.78 -4.17 0.42
CA LEU A 86 2.63 -4.81 -0.60
C LEU A 86 3.10 -6.20 -0.16
N HIS A 87 3.62 -6.32 1.07
CA HIS A 87 4.12 -7.57 1.61
C HIS A 87 3.00 -8.58 1.89
N ALA A 88 1.89 -8.16 2.49
CA ALA A 88 0.78 -9.08 2.78
C ALA A 88 0.07 -9.57 1.50
N SER A 89 0.12 -8.78 0.43
CA SER A 89 -0.37 -9.15 -0.91
C SER A 89 0.63 -10.00 -1.69
N LYS A 90 1.80 -10.32 -1.10
CA LYS A 90 2.88 -11.10 -1.71
C LYS A 90 3.35 -10.53 -3.05
N LEU A 91 3.38 -9.20 -3.15
CA LEU A 91 3.98 -8.53 -4.29
C LEU A 91 5.50 -8.62 -4.18
N SER A 92 6.15 -8.91 -5.31
CA SER A 92 7.61 -8.99 -5.38
C SER A 92 8.20 -7.62 -5.66
N GLU A 93 9.19 -7.21 -4.88
CA GLU A 93 10.04 -6.07 -5.22
C GLU A 93 10.76 -6.33 -6.56
N GLU A 94 11.05 -5.27 -7.32
CA GLU A 94 11.58 -5.23 -8.69
C GLU A 94 10.68 -5.82 -9.78
N LYS A 95 9.74 -6.72 -9.45
CA LYS A 95 8.80 -7.33 -10.40
C LYS A 95 7.42 -6.70 -10.37
N ASP A 96 6.84 -6.52 -9.20
CA ASP A 96 5.47 -6.00 -9.00
C ASP A 96 5.50 -4.57 -8.46
N TYR A 97 6.56 -4.18 -7.73
CA TYR A 97 6.77 -2.79 -7.30
C TYR A 97 8.27 -2.47 -7.14
N TYR A 98 8.61 -1.19 -7.04
CA TYR A 98 9.94 -0.74 -6.62
C TYR A 98 9.83 0.56 -5.83
N VAL A 99 10.86 0.88 -5.04
CA VAL A 99 10.89 2.07 -4.18
C VAL A 99 12.03 2.99 -4.64
N THR A 100 11.71 4.26 -4.87
CA THR A 100 12.73 5.29 -5.09
C THR A 100 12.88 6.15 -3.85
N THR A 101 14.10 6.65 -3.62
CA THR A 101 14.39 7.60 -2.54
C THR A 101 15.01 8.85 -3.14
N THR A 102 14.40 10.00 -2.86
CA THR A 102 14.93 11.31 -3.26
C THR A 102 16.20 11.66 -2.47
N SER A 103 16.98 12.64 -2.94
CA SER A 103 18.18 13.13 -2.23
C SER A 103 17.90 13.58 -0.79
N GLY A 104 16.67 14.05 -0.50
CA GLY A 104 16.22 14.41 0.85
C GLY A 104 15.69 13.24 1.69
N GLY A 105 15.90 11.99 1.28
CA GLY A 105 15.48 10.79 2.01
C GLY A 105 13.99 10.44 1.90
N ARG A 106 13.22 11.14 1.04
CA ARG A 106 11.78 10.85 0.86
C ARG A 106 11.58 9.68 -0.08
N ARG A 107 10.76 8.72 0.33
CA ARG A 107 10.43 7.53 -0.46
C ARG A 107 9.21 7.76 -1.34
N ASN A 108 9.23 7.19 -2.54
CA ASN A 108 8.04 6.98 -3.38
C ASN A 108 7.94 5.50 -3.72
N TYR A 109 6.73 4.98 -3.78
CA TYR A 109 6.45 3.59 -4.12
C TYR A 109 5.85 3.54 -5.52
N HIS A 110 6.39 2.70 -6.39
CA HIS A 110 5.94 2.55 -7.76
C HIS A 110 5.42 1.14 -7.94
N ILE A 111 4.13 0.99 -8.20
CA ILE A 111 3.45 -0.30 -8.31
C ILE A 111 3.11 -0.54 -9.77
N ARG A 112 3.44 -1.72 -10.29
CA ARG A 112 3.01 -2.19 -11.61
C ARG A 112 1.61 -2.77 -11.48
N VAL A 113 0.63 -1.95 -11.85
CA VAL A 113 -0.79 -2.23 -11.76
C VAL A 113 -1.24 -3.01 -12.99
N ASN A 114 -1.87 -4.15 -12.73
CA ASN A 114 -2.57 -4.99 -13.69
C ASN A 114 -3.62 -5.81 -12.91
N ASP A 115 -4.43 -6.60 -13.62
CA ASP A 115 -5.45 -7.44 -12.99
C ASP A 115 -4.87 -8.35 -11.89
N ARG A 116 -3.68 -8.93 -12.08
CA ARG A 116 -3.06 -9.80 -11.08
C ARG A 116 -2.73 -9.01 -9.81
N THR A 117 -2.03 -7.88 -9.91
CA THR A 117 -1.58 -7.13 -8.74
C THR A 117 -2.75 -6.49 -8.00
N LEU A 118 -3.74 -5.94 -8.70
CA LEU A 118 -4.98 -5.44 -8.10
C LEU A 118 -5.72 -6.55 -7.34
N ASN A 119 -5.92 -7.72 -7.97
CA ASN A 119 -6.60 -8.85 -7.33
C ASN A 119 -5.85 -9.40 -6.10
N LEU A 120 -4.52 -9.34 -6.09
CA LEU A 120 -3.73 -9.74 -4.92
C LEU A 120 -3.91 -8.76 -3.77
N MET A 121 -3.92 -7.46 -4.07
CA MET A 121 -4.03 -6.42 -3.05
C MET A 121 -5.44 -6.27 -2.47
N THR A 122 -6.48 -6.40 -3.29
CA THR A 122 -7.87 -6.31 -2.83
C THR A 122 -8.26 -7.43 -1.88
N ARG A 123 -7.60 -8.60 -1.93
CA ARG A 123 -7.84 -9.70 -0.97
C ARG A 123 -7.44 -9.38 0.48
N LEU A 124 -6.65 -8.32 0.69
CA LEU A 124 -6.27 -7.90 2.03
C LEU A 124 -7.37 -7.10 2.74
N VAL A 125 -8.34 -6.57 1.97
CA VAL A 125 -9.28 -5.53 2.38
C VAL A 125 -10.72 -6.02 2.23
#